data_AF-A0A914ZEY3-F1
#
_entry.id   AF-A0A914ZEY3-F1
#
_cell.length_a   1.000
_cell.length_b   1.000
_cell.length_c   1.000
_cell.angle_alpha   90.00
_cell.angle_beta   90.00
_cell.angle_gamma   90.00
#
_symmetry.space_group_name_H-M   'P 1'
#
loop_
_entity.id
_entity.type
_entity.pdbx_description
1 polymer ?
#
loop_
_entity_poly.entity_id
_entity_poly.type
_entity_poly.pdbx_seq_one_letter_code
_entity_poly.pdbx_strand_id
1 'polypeptide(L)'
;MMGLMPYGPGYIYVKNIPNRDQVVADVARQTTLVIDAFLNMTSTLKWLDAYSAQHVLNKNKQLIKNIGWPWWFSFSSSSYIDNKYHKYYKGILDIDVSDYFNMTLSLTKAYQQTENFGLLETKPDREDFLDSPAVVNAWHFNYAGQGGTAGHELTHGYDDEGVQFGPGGELSDCTWERCGWMDKNSTLGFINMAQCVVSQFSEQCCPLKTGNVHCVNGANTQGENIADLGGQQAAYKAYRKYIDVDRNGVEEDRLPGLEAYTPNQIFWMTYGYSCTAQKNNVIIKFDEFPLISAL
;
A
#
# COMPACT_ATOMS: atom_id res chain seq x y z
N MET A 1 12.03 16.91 -10.01
CA MET A 1 10.99 17.93 -10.30
C MET A 1 9.57 17.44 -10.08
N MET A 2 9.15 16.25 -10.54
CA MET A 2 7.77 15.76 -10.33
C MET A 2 7.34 15.73 -8.85
N GLY A 3 8.23 15.29 -7.94
CA GLY A 3 7.93 15.32 -6.50
C GLY A 3 7.85 16.72 -5.86
N LEU A 4 8.28 17.79 -6.55
CA LEU A 4 8.20 19.16 -6.03
C LEU A 4 6.94 19.92 -6.50
N MET A 5 6.21 19.34 -7.45
CA MET A 5 4.91 19.79 -7.94
C MET A 5 4.00 18.58 -8.09
N PRO A 6 3.47 18.00 -7.00
CA PRO A 6 2.77 16.73 -7.10
C PRO A 6 1.51 16.81 -7.98
N TYR A 7 0.76 17.91 -7.89
CA TYR A 7 -0.56 17.97 -8.52
C TYR A 7 -0.59 18.52 -9.95
N GLY A 8 0.33 19.41 -10.35
CA GLY A 8 0.36 19.97 -11.70
C GLY A 8 0.70 18.91 -12.77
N PRO A 9 1.95 18.38 -12.76
CA PRO A 9 2.35 17.18 -13.50
C PRO A 9 1.36 16.01 -13.34
N GLY A 10 0.89 15.73 -12.12
CA GLY A 10 -0.09 14.69 -11.85
C GLY A 10 -1.40 14.87 -12.64
N TYR A 11 -1.94 16.09 -12.67
CA TYR A 11 -3.13 16.41 -13.44
C TYR A 11 -2.94 16.18 -14.94
N ILE A 12 -1.82 16.66 -15.50
CA ILE A 12 -1.52 16.46 -16.93
C ILE A 12 -1.36 14.98 -17.23
N TYR A 13 -0.68 14.23 -16.37
CA TYR A 13 -0.52 12.79 -16.53
C TYR A 13 -1.88 12.09 -16.58
N VAL A 14 -2.73 12.27 -15.55
CA VAL A 14 -4.04 11.62 -15.47
C VAL A 14 -4.97 12.04 -16.60
N LYS A 15 -4.96 13.32 -16.98
CA LYS A 15 -5.78 13.85 -18.08
C LYS A 15 -5.51 13.15 -19.41
N ASN A 16 -4.27 12.73 -19.65
CA ASN A 16 -3.85 12.10 -20.91
C ASN A 16 -4.02 10.57 -20.91
N ILE A 17 -4.52 9.96 -19.84
CA ILE A 17 -4.75 8.53 -19.78
C ILE A 17 -6.10 8.19 -20.42
N PRO A 18 -6.11 7.35 -21.49
CA PRO A 18 -7.35 6.85 -22.05
C PRO A 18 -8.10 5.98 -21.03
N ASN A 19 -9.44 6.04 -21.04
CA ASN A 19 -10.30 5.23 -20.17
C ASN A 19 -10.02 5.36 -18.66
N ARG A 20 -9.41 6.47 -18.22
CA ARG A 20 -8.98 6.67 -16.82
C ARG A 20 -10.08 6.39 -15.79
N ASP A 21 -11.31 6.80 -16.09
CA ASP A 21 -12.45 6.62 -15.20
C ASP A 21 -12.84 5.14 -15.05
N GLN A 22 -12.71 4.36 -16.14
CA GLN A 22 -12.94 2.90 -16.11
C GLN A 22 -11.86 2.18 -15.31
N VAL A 23 -10.59 2.58 -15.45
CA VAL A 23 -9.49 1.97 -14.70
C VAL A 23 -9.66 2.22 -13.21
N VAL A 24 -9.98 3.46 -12.79
CA VAL A 24 -10.25 3.75 -11.37
C VAL A 24 -11.45 2.97 -10.84
N ALA A 25 -12.51 2.81 -11.63
CA ALA A 25 -13.65 2.00 -11.23
C ALA A 25 -13.26 0.52 -11.01
N ASP A 26 -12.41 -0.04 -11.88
CA ASP A 26 -11.94 -1.41 -11.73
C ASP A 26 -11.01 -1.56 -10.51
N VAL A 27 -10.05 -0.65 -10.33
CA VAL A 27 -9.18 -0.60 -9.14
C VAL A 27 -10.02 -0.54 -7.86
N ALA A 28 -11.02 0.36 -7.80
CA ALA A 28 -11.88 0.50 -6.63
C ALA A 28 -12.68 -0.78 -6.31
N ARG A 29 -13.08 -1.52 -7.35
CA ARG A 29 -13.74 -2.81 -7.22
C ARG A 29 -12.78 -3.86 -6.68
N GLN A 30 -11.57 -3.95 -7.24
CA GLN A 30 -10.55 -4.89 -6.79
C GLN A 30 -10.13 -4.61 -5.33
N THR A 31 -9.87 -3.34 -4.97
CA THR A 31 -9.59 -2.92 -3.59
C THR A 31 -10.71 -3.32 -2.63
N THR A 32 -11.97 -3.17 -3.03
CA THR A 32 -13.12 -3.63 -2.22
C THR A 32 -13.05 -5.14 -1.96
N LEU A 33 -12.70 -5.95 -2.96
CA LEU A 33 -12.56 -7.39 -2.78
C LEU A 33 -11.39 -7.76 -1.85
N VAL A 34 -10.28 -7.01 -1.90
CA VAL A 34 -9.15 -7.17 -0.97
C VAL A 34 -9.56 -6.85 0.46
N ILE A 35 -10.28 -5.74 0.68
CA ILE A 35 -10.81 -5.36 2.00
C ILE A 35 -11.76 -6.43 2.54
N ASP A 36 -12.69 -6.92 1.71
CA ASP A 36 -13.60 -8.00 2.09
C ASP A 36 -12.84 -9.28 2.48
N ALA A 37 -11.83 -9.65 1.70
CA ALA A 37 -11.02 -10.83 1.96
C ALA A 37 -10.23 -10.70 3.27
N PHE A 38 -9.65 -9.52 3.51
CA PHE A 38 -8.98 -9.19 4.77
C PHE A 38 -9.94 -9.29 5.96
N LEU A 39 -11.12 -8.67 5.89
CA LEU A 39 -12.11 -8.76 6.97
C LEU A 39 -12.53 -10.21 7.23
N ASN A 40 -12.75 -11.00 6.18
CA ASN A 40 -13.05 -12.42 6.33
C ASN A 40 -11.91 -13.17 7.02
N MET A 41 -10.64 -12.88 6.68
CA MET A 41 -9.49 -13.44 7.39
C MET A 41 -9.53 -13.09 8.88
N THR A 42 -9.74 -11.83 9.23
CA THR A 42 -9.80 -11.40 10.63
C THR A 42 -10.91 -12.09 11.42
N SER A 43 -12.05 -12.38 10.79
CA SER A 43 -13.17 -13.09 11.44
C SER A 43 -12.85 -14.54 11.84
N THR A 44 -11.79 -15.13 11.27
CA THR A 44 -11.35 -16.51 11.55
C THR A 44 -10.25 -16.61 12.59
N LEU A 45 -9.75 -15.47 13.10
CA LEU A 45 -8.65 -15.42 14.06
C LEU A 45 -9.13 -15.88 15.44
N LYS A 46 -8.69 -17.07 15.85
CA LYS A 46 -9.05 -17.68 17.13
C LYS A 46 -8.55 -16.89 18.35
N TRP A 47 -7.53 -16.07 18.16
CA TRP A 47 -6.93 -15.25 19.22
C TRP A 47 -7.60 -13.88 19.36
N LEU A 48 -8.47 -13.50 18.43
CA LEU A 48 -9.20 -12.23 18.46
C LEU A 48 -10.58 -12.45 19.09
N ASP A 49 -10.84 -11.79 20.20
CA ASP A 49 -12.13 -11.90 20.89
C ASP A 49 -13.24 -11.10 20.19
N ALA A 50 -14.49 -11.29 20.61
CA ALA A 50 -15.64 -10.63 19.96
C ALA A 50 -15.60 -9.11 20.09
N TYR A 51 -15.07 -8.57 21.21
CA TYR A 51 -14.93 -7.14 21.42
C TYR A 51 -13.92 -6.53 20.44
N SER A 52 -12.73 -7.12 20.34
CA SER A 52 -11.65 -6.69 19.46
C SER A 52 -12.03 -6.89 17.98
N ALA A 53 -12.71 -7.99 17.64
CA ALA A 53 -13.24 -8.21 16.29
C ALA A 53 -14.25 -7.11 15.87
N GLN A 54 -15.09 -6.64 16.79
CA GLN A 54 -16.01 -5.54 16.50
C GLN A 54 -15.26 -4.22 16.22
N HIS A 55 -14.14 -3.97 16.90
CA HIS A 55 -13.27 -2.84 16.62
C HIS A 55 -12.64 -2.92 15.24
N VAL A 56 -12.19 -4.10 14.80
CA VAL A 56 -11.70 -4.29 13.42
C VAL A 56 -12.76 -3.86 12.40
N LEU A 57 -14.01 -4.28 12.57
CA LEU A 57 -15.12 -3.89 11.70
C LEU A 57 -15.39 -2.38 11.75
N ASN A 58 -15.34 -1.77 12.93
CA ASN A 58 -15.59 -0.33 13.09
C ASN A 58 -14.48 0.51 12.46
N LYS A 59 -13.22 0.10 12.62
CA LYS A 59 -12.06 0.74 11.98
C LYS A 59 -12.16 0.66 10.47
N ASN A 60 -12.47 -0.51 9.92
CA ASN A 60 -12.62 -0.68 8.49
C ASN A 60 -13.80 0.12 7.90
N LYS A 61 -14.91 0.29 8.64
CA LYS A 61 -16.02 1.16 8.21
C LYS A 61 -15.62 2.62 8.03
N GLN A 62 -14.61 3.08 8.77
CA GLN A 62 -14.07 4.44 8.66
C GLN A 62 -12.82 4.53 7.78
N LEU A 63 -12.49 3.46 7.04
CA LEU A 63 -11.38 3.46 6.10
C LEU A 63 -11.68 4.43 4.95
N ILE A 64 -10.79 5.41 4.75
CA ILE A 64 -10.83 6.32 3.62
C ILE A 64 -9.96 5.73 2.52
N LYS A 65 -10.47 5.75 1.28
CA LYS A 65 -9.84 5.13 0.11
C LYS A 65 -9.57 6.19 -0.94
N ASN A 66 -8.31 6.62 -1.00
CA ASN A 66 -7.84 7.59 -1.98
C ASN A 66 -7.36 6.83 -3.23
N ILE A 67 -8.21 6.71 -4.24
CA ILE A 67 -7.96 5.88 -5.43
C ILE A 67 -7.86 6.75 -6.69
N GLY A 68 -6.78 6.59 -7.45
CA GLY A 68 -6.56 7.30 -8.70
C GLY A 68 -5.99 8.69 -8.50
N TRP A 69 -6.86 9.69 -8.29
CA TRP A 69 -6.47 11.09 -8.19
C TRP A 69 -7.36 11.86 -7.20
N PRO A 70 -6.95 13.07 -6.75
CA PRO A 70 -7.72 13.85 -5.79
C PRO A 70 -9.12 14.20 -6.32
N TRP A 71 -10.14 14.09 -5.48
CA TRP A 71 -11.55 14.31 -5.86
C TRP A 71 -11.83 15.70 -6.46
N TRP A 72 -11.00 16.69 -6.15
CA TRP A 72 -11.10 18.06 -6.63
C TRP A 72 -10.43 18.30 -8.01
N PHE A 73 -9.86 17.27 -8.64
CA PHE A 73 -9.40 17.37 -10.03
C PHE A 73 -10.60 17.48 -10.98
N SER A 74 -10.62 18.54 -11.79
CA SER A 74 -11.58 18.74 -12.87
C SER A 74 -10.88 18.66 -14.22
N PHE A 75 -11.07 17.59 -14.99
CA PHE A 75 -10.40 17.46 -16.29
C PHE A 75 -10.96 18.37 -17.39
N SER A 76 -12.04 19.10 -17.10
CA SER A 76 -12.52 20.21 -17.93
C SER A 76 -11.74 21.51 -17.70
N SER A 77 -11.08 21.70 -16.54
CA SER A 77 -10.32 22.92 -16.24
C SER A 77 -9.27 22.73 -15.15
N SER A 78 -8.05 23.24 -15.38
CA SER A 78 -6.98 23.29 -14.36
C SER A 78 -7.13 24.44 -13.36
N SER A 79 -8.13 25.32 -13.51
CA SER A 79 -8.21 26.56 -12.73
C SER A 79 -8.18 26.36 -11.22
N TYR A 80 -8.69 25.24 -10.69
CA TYR A 80 -8.59 24.96 -9.27
C TYR A 80 -7.13 24.74 -8.83
N ILE A 81 -6.38 23.92 -9.56
CA ILE A 81 -4.95 23.66 -9.31
C ILE A 81 -4.18 24.98 -9.41
N ASP A 82 -4.41 25.71 -10.51
CA ASP A 82 -3.75 27.00 -10.73
C ASP A 82 -4.04 27.94 -9.57
N ASN A 83 -5.31 28.14 -9.19
CA ASN A 83 -5.66 29.02 -8.08
C ASN A 83 -5.08 28.58 -6.72
N LYS A 84 -5.09 27.29 -6.41
CA LYS A 84 -4.56 26.74 -5.15
C LYS A 84 -3.06 26.96 -5.04
N TYR A 85 -2.33 26.74 -6.14
CA TYR A 85 -0.88 26.66 -6.14
C TYR A 85 -0.15 27.88 -6.73
N HIS A 86 -0.84 28.76 -7.44
CA HIS A 86 -0.25 29.91 -8.14
C HIS A 86 0.53 30.82 -7.19
N LYS A 87 0.01 31.11 -5.99
CA LYS A 87 0.72 31.98 -5.04
C LYS A 87 2.11 31.46 -4.63
N TYR A 88 2.31 30.14 -4.69
CA TYR A 88 3.57 29.48 -4.32
C TYR A 88 4.52 29.33 -5.51
N TYR A 89 4.00 29.01 -6.70
CA TYR A 89 4.84 28.73 -7.87
C TYR A 89 4.99 29.89 -8.85
N LYS A 90 4.21 30.98 -8.76
CA LYS A 90 4.23 32.08 -9.75
C LYS A 90 5.61 32.66 -10.01
N GLY A 91 6.46 32.75 -8.97
CA GLY A 91 7.80 33.33 -9.08
C GLY A 91 8.75 32.51 -9.94
N ILE A 92 8.41 31.25 -10.26
CA ILE A 92 9.19 30.40 -11.18
C ILE A 92 9.04 30.88 -12.62
N LEU A 93 7.90 31.48 -12.98
CA LEU A 93 7.66 31.94 -14.35
C LEU A 93 8.60 33.07 -14.77
N ASP A 94 9.20 33.76 -13.80
CA ASP A 94 10.12 34.88 -14.01
C ASP A 94 11.60 34.44 -13.98
N ILE A 95 11.90 33.16 -13.73
CA ILE A 95 13.26 32.60 -13.67
C ILE A 95 13.71 32.19 -15.07
N ASP A 96 14.98 32.47 -15.40
CA ASP A 96 15.60 31.96 -16.63
C ASP A 96 15.54 30.41 -16.66
N VAL A 97 15.03 29.83 -17.73
CA VAL A 97 14.85 28.38 -17.87
C VAL A 97 16.17 27.59 -17.85
N SER A 98 17.31 28.26 -18.06
CA SER A 98 18.65 27.68 -17.92
C SER A 98 19.17 27.67 -16.47
N ASP A 99 18.55 28.45 -15.58
CA ASP A 99 18.90 28.53 -14.17
C ASP A 99 18.21 27.42 -13.35
N TYR A 100 18.72 26.20 -13.55
CA TYR A 100 18.20 25.02 -12.88
C TYR A 100 18.25 25.13 -11.35
N PHE A 101 19.25 25.82 -10.81
CA PHE A 101 19.44 25.97 -9.36
C PHE A 101 18.32 26.81 -8.76
N ASN A 102 18.07 28.01 -9.28
CA ASN A 102 17.03 28.88 -8.73
C ASN A 102 15.62 28.33 -8.97
N MET A 103 15.40 27.62 -10.08
CA MET A 103 14.16 26.88 -10.31
C MET A 103 13.95 25.79 -9.25
N THR A 104 14.96 24.95 -9.01
CA THR A 104 14.87 23.86 -8.01
C THR A 104 14.68 24.40 -6.59
N LEU A 105 15.39 25.48 -6.25
CA LEU A 105 15.27 26.13 -4.94
C LEU A 105 13.86 26.68 -4.71
N SER A 106 13.29 27.35 -5.72
CA SER A 106 11.92 27.90 -5.66
C SER A 106 10.87 26.80 -5.54
N LEU A 107 10.99 25.73 -6.34
CA LEU A 107 10.13 24.56 -6.28
C LEU A 107 10.19 23.85 -4.92
N THR A 108 11.40 23.69 -4.38
CA THR A 108 11.60 23.07 -3.06
C THR A 108 10.95 23.91 -1.98
N LYS A 109 11.14 25.23 -2.00
CA LYS A 109 10.50 26.13 -1.03
C LYS A 109 8.97 26.03 -1.10
N ALA A 110 8.40 26.04 -2.31
CA ALA A 110 6.96 25.90 -2.50
C ALA A 110 6.44 24.56 -1.96
N TYR A 111 7.10 23.44 -2.29
CA TYR A 111 6.77 22.12 -1.78
C TYR A 111 6.80 22.08 -0.24
N GLN A 112 7.86 22.60 0.37
CA GLN A 112 7.98 22.63 1.84
C GLN A 112 6.83 23.40 2.51
N GLN A 113 6.35 24.46 1.87
CA GLN A 113 5.23 25.28 2.36
C GLN A 113 3.85 24.66 2.11
N THR A 114 3.72 23.77 1.14
CA THR A 114 2.41 23.25 0.69
C THR A 114 2.18 21.80 1.11
N GLU A 115 3.21 20.97 1.06
CA GLU A 115 3.10 19.51 1.15
C GLU A 115 4.05 18.90 2.22
N ASN A 116 4.72 19.73 3.03
CA ASN A 116 5.56 19.24 4.14
C ASN A 116 5.36 20.08 5.42
N PHE A 117 6.26 21.02 5.73
CA PHE A 117 6.18 21.80 6.96
C PHE A 117 4.89 22.61 7.09
N GLY A 118 4.31 23.09 5.99
CA GLY A 118 3.04 23.81 6.03
C GLY A 118 1.87 22.96 6.55
N LEU A 119 1.92 21.63 6.36
CA LEU A 119 0.87 20.73 6.85
C LEU A 119 0.85 20.63 8.38
N LEU A 120 2.00 20.86 9.03
CA LEU A 120 2.11 20.86 10.51
C LEU A 120 1.29 21.98 11.17
N GLU A 121 0.92 23.02 10.42
CA GLU A 121 0.08 24.13 10.91
C GLU A 121 -1.42 23.86 10.70
N THR A 122 -1.77 22.76 10.05
CA THR A 122 -3.15 22.40 9.71
C THR A 122 -3.59 21.15 10.48
N LYS A 123 -4.91 20.94 10.56
CA LYS A 123 -5.42 19.66 11.09
C LYS A 123 -5.11 18.55 10.08
N PRO A 124 -4.73 17.34 10.53
CA PRO A 124 -4.57 16.21 9.63
C PRO A 124 -5.83 15.98 8.79
N ASP A 125 -5.64 15.90 7.48
CA ASP A 125 -6.69 15.59 6.52
C ASP A 125 -6.43 14.20 5.92
N ARG A 126 -7.35 13.27 6.19
CA ARG A 126 -7.25 11.89 5.73
C ARG A 126 -7.72 11.71 4.28
N GLU A 127 -8.39 12.71 3.70
CA GLU A 127 -8.77 12.75 2.29
C GLU A 127 -7.67 13.37 1.42
N ASP A 128 -6.60 13.89 2.03
CA ASP A 128 -5.44 14.38 1.28
C ASP A 128 -4.71 13.20 0.63
N PHE A 129 -4.35 13.39 -0.64
CA PHE A 129 -3.65 12.38 -1.42
C PHE A 129 -2.16 12.33 -1.08
N LEU A 130 -1.60 13.44 -0.56
CA LEU A 130 -0.21 13.65 -0.12
C LEU A 130 0.88 13.41 -1.18
N ASP A 131 0.57 12.75 -2.29
CA ASP A 131 1.51 12.41 -3.34
C ASP A 131 0.89 12.56 -4.73
N SER A 132 1.76 12.64 -5.73
CA SER A 132 1.34 12.82 -7.11
C SER A 132 0.63 11.57 -7.66
N PRO A 133 -0.52 11.70 -8.34
CA PRO A 133 -1.11 10.57 -9.06
C PRO A 133 -0.27 10.10 -10.26
N ALA A 134 0.81 10.83 -10.61
CA ALA A 134 1.82 10.36 -11.57
C ALA A 134 2.89 9.47 -10.94
N VAL A 135 3.06 9.51 -9.62
CA VAL A 135 4.00 8.66 -8.86
C VAL A 135 3.29 7.37 -8.46
N VAL A 136 2.02 7.47 -8.04
CA VAL A 136 1.20 6.31 -7.69
C VAL A 136 0.64 5.66 -8.97
N ASN A 137 1.30 4.62 -9.46
CA ASN A 137 0.91 3.91 -10.69
C ASN A 137 -0.32 3.00 -10.49
N ALA A 138 -1.50 3.60 -10.31
CA ALA A 138 -2.77 2.87 -10.15
C ALA A 138 -3.26 2.18 -11.44
N TRP A 139 -2.56 2.31 -12.57
CA TRP A 139 -3.07 1.96 -13.90
C TRP A 139 -2.89 0.50 -14.29
N HIS A 140 -2.10 -0.26 -13.51
CA HIS A 140 -1.80 -1.66 -13.76
C HIS A 140 -2.11 -2.48 -12.51
N PHE A 141 -3.40 -2.63 -12.22
CA PHE A 141 -3.85 -3.34 -11.03
C PHE A 141 -4.12 -4.81 -11.33
N ASN A 142 -3.20 -5.67 -10.90
CA ASN A 142 -3.44 -7.10 -10.76
C ASN A 142 -3.46 -7.45 -9.27
N TYR A 143 -4.17 -8.52 -8.91
CA TYR A 143 -4.30 -8.92 -7.51
C TYR A 143 -2.94 -9.23 -6.87
N ALA A 144 -2.00 -9.82 -7.61
CA ALA A 144 -0.72 -10.24 -7.04
C ALA A 144 0.23 -9.09 -6.68
N GLY A 145 0.23 -8.03 -7.47
CA GLY A 145 1.07 -6.84 -7.28
C GLY A 145 0.30 -5.76 -6.54
N GLN A 146 -0.48 -4.95 -7.27
CA GLN A 146 -1.21 -3.82 -6.66
C GLN A 146 -2.29 -4.25 -5.67
N GLY A 147 -2.92 -5.41 -5.87
CA GLY A 147 -3.82 -5.99 -4.86
C GLY A 147 -3.08 -6.37 -3.58
N GLY A 148 -1.88 -6.92 -3.72
CA GLY A 148 -0.93 -7.17 -2.63
C GLY A 148 -0.56 -5.88 -1.90
N THR A 149 -0.18 -4.83 -2.65
CA THR A 149 0.09 -3.49 -2.09
C THR A 149 -1.12 -2.92 -1.36
N ALA A 150 -2.32 -2.96 -1.95
CA ALA A 150 -3.53 -2.48 -1.28
C ALA A 150 -3.82 -3.28 0.00
N GLY A 151 -3.57 -4.58 0.00
CA GLY A 151 -3.67 -5.42 1.18
C GLY A 151 -2.59 -5.10 2.23
N HIS A 152 -1.37 -4.79 1.80
CA HIS A 152 -0.25 -4.41 2.65
C HIS A 152 -0.58 -3.10 3.39
N GLU A 153 -0.99 -2.05 2.66
CA GLU A 153 -1.40 -0.78 3.26
C GLU A 153 -2.62 -0.92 4.19
N LEU A 154 -3.57 -1.79 3.84
CA LEU A 154 -4.69 -2.11 4.73
C LEU A 154 -4.21 -2.78 6.02
N THR A 155 -3.23 -3.68 5.93
CA THR A 155 -2.71 -4.45 7.05
C THR A 155 -1.88 -3.57 8.00
N HIS A 156 -1.21 -2.52 7.51
CA HIS A 156 -0.59 -1.50 8.36
C HIS A 156 -1.58 -0.84 9.33
N GLY A 157 -2.88 -0.81 9.01
CA GLY A 157 -3.92 -0.41 9.97
C GLY A 157 -4.02 -1.33 11.20
N TYR A 158 -3.34 -2.47 11.21
CA TYR A 158 -3.45 -3.55 12.19
C TYR A 158 -2.10 -4.21 12.52
N ASP A 159 -0.99 -3.58 12.17
CA ASP A 159 0.35 -3.99 12.62
C ASP A 159 0.65 -3.46 14.03
N ASP A 160 1.91 -3.57 14.48
CA ASP A 160 2.34 -3.17 15.82
C ASP A 160 2.10 -1.69 16.15
N GLU A 161 2.12 -0.81 15.15
CA GLU A 161 1.75 0.60 15.31
C GLU A 161 0.26 0.83 15.05
N GLY A 162 -0.27 0.24 13.99
CA GLY A 162 -1.64 0.39 13.54
C GLY A 162 -2.68 0.02 14.58
N VAL A 163 -2.46 -1.04 15.37
CA VAL A 163 -3.39 -1.44 16.44
C VAL A 163 -3.55 -0.40 17.54
N GLN A 164 -2.65 0.57 17.64
CA GLN A 164 -2.73 1.65 18.62
C GLN A 164 -3.77 2.71 18.25
N PHE A 165 -4.13 2.78 16.96
CA PHE A 165 -5.04 3.78 16.41
C PHE A 165 -6.47 3.26 16.25
N GLY A 166 -7.43 4.07 16.68
CA GLY A 166 -8.86 3.86 16.50
C GLY A 166 -9.36 4.21 15.09
N PRO A 167 -10.68 4.08 14.85
CA PRO A 167 -11.29 4.32 13.55
C PRO A 167 -11.12 5.73 12.97
N GLY A 168 -11.01 6.75 13.82
CA GLY A 168 -10.83 8.13 13.39
C GLY A 168 -9.38 8.52 13.10
N GLY A 169 -8.42 7.64 13.43
CA GLY A 169 -6.97 7.92 13.36
C GLY A 169 -6.37 8.47 14.66
N GLU A 170 -7.15 8.49 15.75
CA GLU A 170 -6.70 8.81 17.10
C GLU A 170 -6.02 7.62 17.78
N LEU A 171 -5.06 7.87 18.69
CA LEU A 171 -4.63 6.85 19.63
C LEU A 171 -5.80 6.43 20.54
N SER A 172 -5.99 5.14 20.71
CA SER A 172 -7.12 4.56 21.45
C SER A 172 -6.67 3.92 22.77
N ASP A 173 -7.49 4.07 23.83
CA ASP A 173 -7.34 3.39 25.13
C ASP A 173 -5.90 3.40 25.72
N CYS A 174 -5.26 4.58 25.69
CA CYS A 174 -3.88 4.75 26.13
C CYS A 174 -3.68 4.64 27.64
N THR A 175 -2.64 3.90 28.02
CA THR A 175 -2.01 3.90 29.33
C THR A 175 -0.59 4.48 29.22
N TRP A 176 0.12 4.53 30.35
CA TRP A 176 1.53 4.95 30.37
C TRP A 176 2.49 3.96 29.69
N GLU A 177 2.06 2.71 29.45
CA GLU A 177 2.87 1.67 28.81
C GLU A 177 2.53 1.45 27.33
N ARG A 178 1.26 1.68 26.93
CA ARG A 178 0.77 1.31 25.60
C ARG A 178 -0.55 2.01 25.26
N CYS A 179 -0.82 2.14 23.96
CA CYS A 179 -2.15 2.42 23.42
C CYS A 179 -2.66 1.20 22.65
N GLY A 180 -3.98 1.09 22.47
CA GLY A 180 -4.61 0.09 21.62
C GLY A 180 -6.00 -0.33 22.08
N TRP A 181 -6.86 -0.61 21.12
CA TRP A 181 -8.28 -0.93 21.30
C TRP A 181 -8.55 -2.41 21.63
N MET A 182 -7.53 -3.28 21.57
CA MET A 182 -7.68 -4.71 21.82
C MET A 182 -7.90 -5.02 23.30
N ASP A 183 -8.71 -6.04 23.58
CA ASP A 183 -8.83 -6.60 24.92
C ASP A 183 -7.51 -7.29 25.36
N LYS A 184 -7.43 -7.70 26.63
CA LYS A 184 -6.21 -8.30 27.18
C LYS A 184 -5.84 -9.61 26.49
N ASN A 185 -6.81 -10.46 26.18
CA ASN A 185 -6.53 -11.76 25.58
C ASN A 185 -6.10 -11.61 24.11
N SER A 186 -6.77 -10.75 23.34
CA SER A 186 -6.42 -10.44 21.96
C SER A 186 -5.06 -9.77 21.87
N THR A 187 -4.73 -8.90 22.81
CA THR A 187 -3.39 -8.29 22.86
C THR A 187 -2.29 -9.35 23.05
N LEU A 188 -2.49 -10.31 23.97
CA LEU A 188 -1.54 -11.41 24.15
C LEU A 188 -1.45 -12.30 22.90
N GLY A 189 -2.59 -12.58 22.27
CA GLY A 189 -2.69 -13.30 21.01
C GLY A 189 -1.90 -12.63 19.89
N PHE A 190 -2.08 -11.32 19.72
CA PHE A 190 -1.38 -10.50 18.75
C PHE A 190 0.14 -10.55 18.97
N ILE A 191 0.59 -10.29 20.20
CA ILE A 191 2.03 -10.32 20.55
C ILE A 191 2.65 -11.69 20.23
N ASN A 192 1.95 -12.79 20.54
CA ASN A 192 2.43 -14.13 20.24
C ASN A 192 2.56 -14.39 18.72
N MET A 193 1.59 -13.95 17.92
CA MET A 193 1.64 -14.08 16.46
C MET A 193 2.72 -13.19 15.85
N ALA A 194 2.85 -11.96 16.32
CA ALA A 194 3.87 -11.01 15.89
C ALA A 194 5.29 -11.52 16.22
N GLN A 195 5.46 -12.20 17.36
CA GLN A 195 6.73 -12.86 17.71
C GLN A 195 7.08 -14.02 16.76
N CYS A 196 6.09 -14.74 16.22
CA CYS A 196 6.33 -15.77 15.21
C CYS A 196 6.92 -15.17 13.93
N VAL A 197 6.40 -14.03 13.48
CA VAL A 197 6.93 -13.28 12.34
C VAL A 197 8.36 -12.82 12.62
N VAL A 198 8.63 -12.25 13.80
CA VAL A 198 9.99 -11.84 14.20
C VAL A 198 10.97 -13.00 14.12
N SER A 199 10.61 -14.16 14.68
CA SER A 199 11.47 -15.34 14.66
C SER A 199 11.70 -15.87 13.24
N GLN A 200 10.66 -15.92 12.41
CA GLN A 200 10.78 -16.32 11.01
C GLN A 200 11.81 -15.45 10.26
N PHE A 201 11.68 -14.13 10.34
CA PHE A 201 12.55 -13.22 9.59
C PHE A 201 13.95 -13.10 10.17
N SER A 202 14.11 -13.28 11.49
CA SER A 202 15.42 -13.24 12.14
C SER A 202 16.24 -14.51 11.89
N GLU A 203 15.59 -15.68 11.80
CA GLU A 203 16.29 -16.97 11.83
C GLU A 203 16.18 -17.75 10.51
N GLN A 204 15.03 -17.70 9.84
CA GLN A 204 14.72 -18.60 8.72
C GLN A 204 14.91 -17.94 7.36
N CYS A 205 14.63 -16.63 7.25
CA CYS A 205 14.70 -15.88 5.99
C CYS A 205 16.10 -15.29 5.69
N CYS A 206 17.16 -15.81 6.30
CA CYS A 206 18.51 -15.32 6.07
C CYS A 206 19.08 -15.84 4.72
N PRO A 207 19.27 -14.99 3.70
CA PRO A 207 19.54 -15.44 2.33
C PRO A 207 20.96 -16.00 2.14
N LEU A 208 21.91 -15.65 3.02
CA LEU A 208 23.28 -16.13 2.96
C LEU A 208 23.65 -16.79 4.28
N LYS A 209 23.90 -18.10 4.22
CA LYS A 209 24.28 -18.92 5.39
C LYS A 209 25.79 -18.96 5.64
N THR A 210 26.58 -18.27 4.82
CA THR A 210 28.04 -18.24 4.89
C THR A 210 28.60 -16.82 4.71
N GLY A 211 29.72 -16.53 5.39
CA GLY A 211 30.35 -15.20 5.42
C GLY A 211 29.88 -14.31 6.59
N ASN A 212 30.42 -13.10 6.67
CA ASN A 212 29.97 -12.06 7.62
C ASN A 212 28.68 -11.41 7.10
N VAL A 213 27.59 -12.18 7.08
CA VAL A 213 26.29 -11.69 6.65
C VAL A 213 25.41 -11.48 7.87
N HIS A 214 24.89 -10.26 8.00
CA HIS A 214 23.87 -9.94 8.97
C HIS A 214 22.51 -10.30 8.39
N CYS A 215 21.81 -11.24 9.03
CA CYS A 215 20.41 -11.50 8.73
C CYS A 215 19.57 -10.26 9.08
N VAL A 216 18.39 -10.15 8.47
CA VAL A 216 17.43 -9.09 8.80
C VAL A 216 17.08 -9.18 10.28
N ASN A 217 16.95 -8.03 10.95
CA ASN A 217 16.39 -7.97 12.29
C ASN A 217 14.86 -8.04 12.17
N GLY A 218 14.27 -9.19 12.49
CA GLY A 218 12.83 -9.42 12.40
C GLY A 218 12.02 -8.50 13.31
N ALA A 219 12.59 -8.02 14.43
CA ALA A 219 11.91 -7.06 15.31
C ALA A 219 11.81 -5.67 14.65
N ASN A 220 12.89 -5.21 14.00
CA ASN A 220 12.90 -3.92 13.31
C ASN A 220 12.04 -3.89 12.04
N THR A 221 11.72 -5.07 11.49
CA THR A 221 10.95 -5.20 10.24
C THR A 221 9.56 -5.78 10.50
N GLN A 222 9.15 -5.91 11.78
CA GLN A 222 7.94 -6.64 12.16
C GLN A 222 6.68 -6.09 11.47
N GLY A 223 6.44 -4.78 11.52
CA GLY A 223 5.26 -4.16 10.92
C GLY A 223 5.14 -4.43 9.42
N GLU A 224 6.22 -4.15 8.68
CA GLU A 224 6.33 -4.44 7.24
C GLU A 224 6.12 -5.93 6.92
N ASN A 225 6.74 -6.83 7.71
CA ASN A 225 6.59 -8.26 7.50
C ASN A 225 5.15 -8.74 7.76
N ILE A 226 4.47 -8.18 8.77
CA ILE A 226 3.05 -8.44 9.04
C ILE A 226 2.20 -7.93 7.87
N ALA A 227 2.49 -6.73 7.37
CA ALA A 227 1.79 -6.12 6.25
C ALA A 227 1.93 -6.92 4.95
N ASP A 228 3.14 -7.35 4.61
CA ASP A 228 3.40 -8.19 3.44
C ASP A 228 2.64 -9.51 3.49
N LEU A 229 2.73 -10.22 4.63
CA LEU A 229 2.07 -11.52 4.80
C LEU A 229 0.55 -11.39 4.77
N GLY A 230 0.01 -10.45 5.54
CA GLY A 230 -1.45 -10.23 5.63
C GLY A 230 -2.03 -9.72 4.31
N GLY A 231 -1.34 -8.76 3.70
CA GLY A 231 -1.75 -8.14 2.45
C GLY A 231 -1.76 -9.11 1.28
N GLN A 232 -0.70 -9.88 1.11
CA GLN A 232 -0.62 -10.84 0.00
C GLN A 232 -1.64 -11.98 0.14
N GLN A 233 -1.88 -12.45 1.37
CA GLN A 233 -2.93 -13.44 1.62
C GLN A 233 -4.33 -12.89 1.34
N ALA A 234 -4.63 -11.65 1.75
CA ALA A 234 -5.89 -10.99 1.45
C ALA A 234 -6.07 -10.83 -0.07
N ALA A 235 -5.02 -10.43 -0.77
CA ALA A 235 -5.03 -10.26 -2.22
C ALA A 235 -5.26 -11.58 -2.97
N TYR A 236 -4.64 -12.68 -2.54
CA TYR A 236 -4.87 -14.00 -3.12
C TYR A 236 -6.30 -14.48 -2.88
N LYS A 237 -6.84 -14.31 -1.67
CA LYS A 237 -8.25 -14.66 -1.38
C LYS A 237 -9.22 -13.80 -2.17
N ALA A 238 -8.92 -12.52 -2.39
CA ALA A 238 -9.69 -11.64 -3.24
C ALA A 238 -9.67 -12.09 -4.71
N TYR A 239 -8.52 -12.51 -5.21
CA TYR A 239 -8.38 -13.11 -6.54
C TYR A 239 -9.25 -14.38 -6.67
N ARG A 240 -9.18 -15.29 -5.70
CA ARG A 240 -10.02 -16.50 -5.70
C ARG A 240 -11.52 -16.16 -5.67
N LYS A 241 -11.92 -15.17 -4.86
CA LYS A 241 -13.31 -14.67 -4.83
C LYS A 241 -13.74 -14.08 -6.18
N TYR A 242 -12.85 -13.37 -6.89
CA TYR A 242 -13.11 -12.88 -8.24
C TYR A 242 -13.37 -14.02 -9.22
N ILE A 243 -12.54 -15.08 -9.21
CA ILE A 243 -12.78 -16.27 -10.06
C ILE A 243 -14.14 -16.90 -9.76
N ASP A 244 -14.45 -17.09 -8.48
CA ASP A 244 -15.68 -17.77 -8.06
C ASP A 244 -16.94 -16.96 -8.41
N VAL A 245 -16.94 -15.65 -8.14
CA VAL A 245 -18.13 -14.80 -8.26
C VAL A 245 -18.28 -14.20 -9.65
N ASP A 246 -17.21 -13.62 -10.20
CA ASP A 246 -17.30 -12.84 -11.43
C ASP A 246 -17.07 -13.70 -12.67
N ARG A 247 -16.36 -14.81 -12.51
CA ARG A 247 -16.12 -15.79 -13.58
C ARG A 247 -16.89 -17.09 -13.38
N ASN A 248 -17.79 -17.17 -12.40
CA ASN A 248 -18.58 -18.37 -12.09
C ASN A 248 -17.73 -19.64 -11.89
N GLY A 249 -16.57 -19.48 -11.24
CA GLY A 249 -15.60 -20.56 -11.00
C GLY A 249 -14.78 -20.96 -12.23
N VAL A 250 -14.90 -20.24 -13.35
CA VAL A 250 -14.08 -20.49 -14.55
C VAL A 250 -12.76 -19.74 -14.42
N GLU A 251 -11.67 -20.49 -14.34
CA GLU A 251 -10.30 -19.94 -14.28
C GLU A 251 -9.97 -19.04 -15.48
N GLU A 252 -8.95 -18.19 -15.30
CA GLU A 252 -8.40 -17.38 -16.39
C GLU A 252 -7.65 -18.24 -17.42
N ASP A 253 -7.62 -17.73 -18.65
CA ASP A 253 -6.80 -18.35 -19.69
C ASP A 253 -5.32 -18.28 -19.29
N ARG A 254 -4.57 -19.31 -19.68
CA ARG A 254 -3.13 -19.32 -19.42
C ARG A 254 -2.43 -18.30 -20.31
N LEU A 255 -1.40 -17.66 -19.75
CA LEU A 255 -0.64 -16.64 -20.46
C LEU A 255 0.16 -17.25 -21.64
N PRO A 256 0.12 -16.65 -22.83
CA PRO A 256 0.94 -17.09 -23.96
C PRO A 256 2.44 -17.10 -23.62
N GLY A 257 3.13 -18.21 -23.92
CA GLY A 257 4.53 -18.43 -23.58
C GLY A 257 4.81 -18.86 -22.13
N LEU A 258 3.78 -18.92 -21.28
CA LEU A 258 3.83 -19.41 -19.89
C LEU A 258 2.73 -20.45 -19.61
N GLU A 259 2.25 -21.15 -20.64
CA GLU A 259 1.12 -22.06 -20.57
C GLU A 259 1.36 -23.28 -19.66
N ALA A 260 2.61 -23.54 -19.28
CA ALA A 260 2.95 -24.56 -18.29
C ALA A 260 2.45 -24.21 -16.88
N TYR A 261 2.24 -22.92 -16.58
CA TYR A 261 1.83 -22.44 -15.27
C TYR A 261 0.33 -22.14 -15.22
N THR A 262 -0.30 -22.50 -14.11
CA THR A 262 -1.70 -22.15 -13.82
C THR A 262 -1.82 -20.68 -13.43
N PRO A 263 -3.01 -20.05 -13.58
CA PRO A 263 -3.23 -18.68 -13.10
C PRO A 263 -2.87 -18.47 -11.62
N ASN A 264 -3.13 -19.46 -10.75
CA ASN A 264 -2.72 -19.43 -9.35
C ASN A 264 -1.18 -19.42 -9.18
N GLN A 265 -0.43 -20.13 -10.01
CA GLN A 265 1.04 -20.06 -9.98
C GLN A 265 1.53 -18.72 -10.52
N ILE A 266 0.92 -18.22 -11.60
CA ILE A 266 1.23 -16.89 -12.15
C ILE A 266 1.03 -15.79 -11.12
N PHE A 267 0.00 -15.89 -10.27
CA PHE A 267 -0.20 -14.97 -9.15
C PHE A 267 1.05 -14.91 -8.25
N TRP A 268 1.52 -16.05 -7.74
CA TRP A 268 2.67 -16.08 -6.82
C TRP A 268 4.00 -15.75 -7.50
N MET A 269 4.16 -16.11 -8.78
CA MET A 269 5.32 -15.70 -9.58
C MET A 269 5.33 -14.18 -9.80
N THR A 270 4.17 -13.56 -10.03
CA THR A 270 4.05 -12.11 -10.19
C THR A 270 4.44 -11.38 -8.90
N TYR A 271 3.96 -11.86 -7.74
CA TYR A 271 4.37 -11.34 -6.44
C TYR A 271 5.88 -11.46 -6.22
N GLY A 272 6.44 -12.64 -6.48
CA GLY A 272 7.88 -12.86 -6.39
C GLY A 272 8.67 -11.90 -7.29
N TYR A 273 8.21 -11.68 -8.52
CA TYR A 273 8.85 -10.75 -9.46
C TYR A 273 8.80 -9.30 -8.98
N SER A 274 7.68 -8.85 -8.40
CA SER A 274 7.54 -7.47 -7.90
C SER A 274 8.55 -7.11 -6.80
N CYS A 275 9.04 -8.10 -6.05
CA CYS A 275 10.01 -7.89 -4.97
C CYS A 275 11.48 -8.02 -5.41
N THR A 276 11.77 -8.31 -6.70
CA THR A 276 13.16 -8.47 -7.16
C THR A 276 13.80 -7.15 -7.59
N ALA A 277 14.90 -6.78 -6.93
CA ALA A 277 15.83 -5.80 -7.46
C ALA A 277 16.66 -6.45 -8.58
N GLN A 278 16.56 -5.94 -9.81
CA GLN A 278 17.52 -6.30 -10.86
C GLN A 278 18.92 -5.84 -10.44
N LYS A 279 19.74 -6.77 -9.96
CA LYS A 279 21.18 -6.56 -9.79
C LYS A 279 21.93 -7.58 -10.66
N ASN A 280 22.55 -7.08 -11.71
CA ASN A 280 23.60 -7.73 -12.50
C ASN A 280 23.29 -9.15 -13.03
N ASN A 281 22.32 -9.29 -13.94
CA ASN A 281 22.11 -10.51 -14.76
C ASN A 281 21.93 -11.84 -13.99
N VAL A 282 21.71 -11.81 -12.68
CA VAL A 282 21.26 -12.97 -11.92
C VAL A 282 19.75 -12.83 -11.78
N ILE A 283 19.01 -13.49 -12.66
CA ILE A 283 17.62 -13.84 -12.35
C ILE A 283 17.73 -14.74 -11.12
N ILE A 284 17.27 -14.26 -9.97
CA ILE A 284 17.12 -15.08 -8.77
C ILE A 284 16.20 -16.23 -9.19
N LYS A 285 16.77 -17.43 -9.34
CA LYS A 285 15.97 -18.61 -9.69
C LYS A 285 15.06 -18.92 -8.51
N PHE A 286 13.76 -18.84 -8.75
CA PHE A 286 12.72 -19.19 -7.77
C PHE A 286 12.78 -20.68 -7.34
N ASP A 287 13.59 -21.49 -8.02
CA ASP A 287 13.79 -22.92 -7.76
C ASP A 287 14.49 -23.22 -6.42
N GLU A 288 15.05 -22.21 -5.73
CA GLU A 288 15.79 -22.39 -4.46
C GLU A 288 15.04 -21.92 -3.20
N PHE A 289 13.78 -21.46 -3.33
CA PHE A 289 12.95 -21.09 -2.16
C PHE A 289 11.96 -22.20 -1.81
N PRO A 290 12.11 -22.93 -0.69
CA PRO A 290 11.17 -23.97 -0.26
C PRO A 290 9.83 -23.43 0.25
N LEU A 291 9.55 -22.12 0.12
CA LEU A 291 8.50 -21.43 0.89
C LEU A 291 7.15 -21.28 0.17
N ILE A 292 6.99 -21.77 -1.07
CA ILE A 292 5.68 -21.73 -1.75
C ILE A 292 4.80 -22.95 -1.37
N SER A 293 5.32 -23.97 -0.68
CA SER A 293 4.56 -25.18 -0.35
C SER A 293 3.85 -25.18 1.01
N ALA A 294 3.76 -24.04 1.72
CA ALA A 294 3.20 -23.98 3.07
C ALA A 294 2.13 -22.89 3.31
N LEU A 295 1.55 -22.34 2.25
CA LEU A 295 0.35 -21.47 2.27
C LEU A 295 -0.74 -22.08 1.39
#